data_AF-I9Q8H5-F1
#
_entry.id   AF-I9Q8H5-F1
#
_cell.length_a   1.000
_cell.length_b   1.000
_cell.length_c   1.000
_cell.angle_alpha   90.00
_cell.angle_beta   90.00
_cell.angle_gamma   90.00
#
_symmetry.space_group_name_H-M   'P 1'
#
loop_
_entity.id
_entity.type
_entity.pdbx_description
1 polymer ?
#
loop_
_entity_poly.entity_id
_entity_poly.type
_entity_poly.pdbx_seq_one_letter_code
_entity_poly.pdbx_strand_id
1 'polypeptide(L)' 'MGSYKFILIWFGGTPLNEYRGVSLLVFMSQLEIPYAMYLLGKAHENGLWGVSKDKDEAIRLYRESANLGCTAAMLFQP' A
#
# COMPACT_ATOMS: atom_id res chain seq x y z
N MET A 1 -16.01 -11.06 10.99
CA MET A 1 -14.74 -11.65 10.53
C MET A 1 -14.61 -11.35 9.04
N GLY A 2 -13.61 -10.68 8.47
CA GLY A 2 -12.37 -10.14 9.01
C GLY A 2 -11.51 -9.59 7.85
N SER A 3 -11.62 -8.30 7.54
CA SER A 3 -10.91 -7.74 6.36
C SER A 3 -9.98 -6.57 6.66
N TYR A 4 -9.96 -6.06 7.90
CA TYR A 4 -9.20 -4.84 8.23
C TYR A 4 -8.27 -4.99 9.44
N LYS A 5 -8.30 -6.15 10.11
CA LYS A 5 -7.52 -6.40 11.33
C LYS A 5 -6.01 -6.58 11.07
N PHE A 6 -5.59 -6.70 9.82
CA PHE A 6 -4.17 -6.82 9.44
C PHE A 6 -3.49 -5.49 9.11
N ILE A 7 -4.24 -4.48 8.67
CA ILE A 7 -3.70 -3.17 8.28
C ILE A 7 -3.55 -2.21 9.47
N LEU A 8 -4.17 -2.50 10.62
CA LEU A 8 -4.06 -1.67 11.83
C LEU A 8 -2.96 -2.12 12.81
N ILE A 9 -2.12 -3.09 12.44
CA ILE A 9 -0.91 -3.44 13.21
C ILE A 9 0.24 -2.44 12.94
N TRP A 10 -0.05 -1.34 12.23
CA TRP A 10 0.86 -0.24 11.96
C TRP A 10 1.32 0.56 13.20
N PHE A 11 0.86 0.21 14.40
CA PHE A 11 1.28 0.89 15.64
C PHE A 11 1.87 0.00 16.74
N GLY A 12 2.15 -1.28 16.50
CA GLY A 12 2.63 -2.11 17.61
C GLY A 12 3.18 -3.48 17.23
N GLY A 13 4.45 -3.51 16.83
CA GLY A 13 5.39 -4.47 17.40
C GLY A 13 5.13 -5.95 17.14
N THR A 14 4.95 -6.37 15.89
CA THR A 14 5.37 -7.72 15.51
C THR A 14 6.25 -7.66 14.27
N PRO A 15 7.40 -8.36 14.22
CA PRO A 15 8.20 -8.51 13.01
C PRO A 15 7.48 -9.50 12.10
N LEU A 16 6.26 -9.17 11.68
CA LEU A 16 5.53 -10.00 10.75
C LEU A 16 6.08 -9.70 9.35
N ASN A 17 7.24 -10.32 9.08
CA ASN A 17 7.88 -10.48 7.77
C ASN A 17 7.42 -9.42 6.76
N GLU A 18 8.08 -8.28 6.78
CA GLU A 18 7.96 -7.19 5.82
C GLU A 18 7.74 -7.65 4.37
N TYR A 19 8.48 -8.67 3.93
CA TYR A 19 8.34 -9.32 2.62
C TYR A 19 6.93 -9.89 2.36
N ARG A 20 6.25 -10.42 3.39
CA ARG A 20 4.86 -10.91 3.27
C ARG A 20 3.86 -9.76 3.17
N GLY A 21 4.16 -8.61 3.77
CA GLY A 21 3.32 -7.41 3.70
C GLY A 21 3.19 -6.89 2.27
N VAL A 22 4.31 -6.77 1.56
CA VAL A 22 4.33 -6.32 0.17
C VAL A 22 3.60 -7.31 -0.74
N SER A 23 3.89 -8.61 -0.63
CA SER A 23 3.22 -9.63 -1.45
C SER A 23 1.71 -9.64 -1.23
N LEU A 24 1.26 -9.41 0.00
CA LEU A 24 -0.17 -9.26 0.30
C LEU A 24 -0.76 -7.98 -0.31
N LEU A 25 -0.03 -6.86 -0.27
CA LEU A 25 -0.46 -5.62 -0.92
C LEU A 25 -0.54 -5.76 -2.44
N VAL A 26 0.39 -6.48 -3.08
CA VAL A 26 0.36 -6.81 -4.51
C VAL A 26 -0.85 -7.70 -4.83
N PHE A 27 -1.14 -8.69 -4.00
CA PHE A 27 -2.34 -9.51 -4.18
C PHE A 27 -3.61 -8.66 -4.05
N MET A 28 -3.67 -7.76 -3.07
CA MET A 28 -4.80 -6.87 -2.88
C MET A 28 -4.92 -5.81 -3.99
N SER A 29 -3.82 -5.35 -4.58
CA SER A 29 -3.87 -4.42 -5.72
C SER A 29 -4.45 -5.10 -6.96
N GLN A 30 -4.16 -6.38 -7.18
CA GLN A 30 -4.80 -7.19 -8.23
C GLN A 30 -6.31 -7.37 -8.00
N LEU A 31 -6.77 -7.28 -6.75
CA LEU A 31 -8.19 -7.28 -6.39
C LEU A 31 -8.82 -5.87 -6.45
N GLU A 32 -8.12 -4.89 -7.03
CA GLU A 32 -8.54 -3.49 -7.14
C GLU A 32 -8.90 -2.86 -5.78
N ILE A 33 -8.24 -3.32 -4.70
CA ILE A 33 -8.45 -2.75 -3.37
C ILE A 33 -7.70 -1.42 -3.32
N PRO A 34 -8.41 -0.27 -3.28
CA PRO A 34 -7.76 1.02 -3.51
C PRO A 34 -6.76 1.35 -2.40
N TYR A 35 -7.08 0.97 -1.16
CA TYR A 35 -6.21 1.19 -0.01
C TYR A 35 -4.89 0.40 -0.07
N ALA A 36 -4.88 -0.78 -0.72
CA ALA A 36 -3.67 -1.57 -0.87
C ALA A 36 -2.71 -0.94 -1.88
N MET A 37 -3.24 -0.38 -2.98
CA MET A 37 -2.45 0.38 -3.95
C MET A 37 -1.80 1.61 -3.34
N TYR A 38 -2.52 2.32 -2.45
CA TYR A 38 -1.95 3.42 -1.68
C TYR A 38 -0.79 2.97 -0.78
N LEU A 39 -0.97 1.89 -0.01
CA LEU A 39 0.10 1.36 0.84
C LEU A 39 1.30 0.82 0.05
N LEU A 40 1.07 0.25 -1.13
CA LEU A 40 2.12 -0.19 -2.04
C LEU A 40 2.88 1.02 -2.60
N GLY A 41 2.17 2.09 -2.97
CA GLY A 41 2.78 3.37 -3.35
C GLY A 41 3.66 3.94 -2.23
N LYS A 42 3.20 3.89 -0.97
CA LYS A 42 4.00 4.27 0.20
C LYS A 42 5.25 3.41 0.37
N ALA A 43 5.16 2.11 0.06
CA ALA A 43 6.30 1.19 0.08
C ALA A 43 7.37 1.62 -0.93
N HIS A 44 6.97 1.86 -2.18
CA HIS A 44 7.84 2.31 -3.26
C HIS A 44 8.39 3.72 -3.01
N GLU A 45 7.62 4.64 -2.43
CA GLU A 45 8.09 5.99 -2.08
C GLU A 45 9.22 5.96 -1.04
N ASN A 46 9.11 5.09 -0.03
CA ASN A 46 10.02 5.07 1.11
C ASN A 46 11.09 3.98 1.02
N GLY A 47 11.00 3.09 0.03
CA GLY A 47 11.88 1.92 -0.09
C GLY A 47 11.70 0.95 1.08
N LEU A 48 10.47 0.74 1.52
CA LEU A 48 10.15 -0.07 2.70
C LEU A 48 9.97 -1.55 2.34
N TRP A 49 10.20 -2.43 3.31
CA TRP A 49 9.90 -3.86 3.23
C TRP A 49 10.58 -4.62 2.09
N GLY A 50 11.80 -4.19 1.73
CA GLY A 50 12.59 -4.79 0.66
C GLY A 50 12.19 -4.34 -0.75
N VAL A 51 11.29 -3.35 -0.86
CA VAL A 51 10.92 -2.73 -2.14
C VAL A 51 11.93 -1.64 -2.48
N SER A 52 12.42 -1.64 -3.72
CA SER A 52 13.26 -0.56 -4.22
C SER A 52 12.49 0.75 -4.27
N LYS A 53 13.15 1.83 -3.87
CA LYS A 53 12.57 3.16 -3.91
C LYS A 53 12.30 3.57 -5.36
N ASP A 54 11.02 3.73 -5.70
CA ASP A 54 10.57 4.13 -7.02
C ASP A 54 9.41 5.14 -6.87
N LYS A 55 9.70 6.40 -7.13
CA LYS A 55 8.72 7.47 -6.97
C LYS A 55 7.71 7.49 -8.11
N ASP A 56 8.12 7.12 -9.31
CA ASP A 56 7.24 7.14 -10.49
C ASP A 56 6.20 6.04 -10.37
N GLU A 57 6.62 4.85 -9.93
CA GLU A 57 5.72 3.74 -9.62
C GLU A 57 4.75 4.08 -8.48
N ALA A 58 5.24 4.74 -7.42
CA ALA A 58 4.39 5.19 -6.32
C ALA A 58 3.29 6.15 -6.79
N ILE A 59 3.64 7.15 -7.60
CA ILE A 59 2.68 8.12 -8.16
C ILE A 59 1.65 7.42 -9.04
N ARG A 60 2.05 6.43 -9.85
CA ARG A 60 1.13 5.65 -10.68
C ARG A 60 0.10 4.92 -9.80
N LEU A 61 0.58 4.23 -8.75
CA LEU A 61 -0.26 3.50 -7.81
C LEU A 61 -1.22 4.41 -7.04
N TYR A 62 -0.78 5.60 -6.63
CA TYR A 62 -1.66 6.58 -6.00
C TYR A 62 -2.75 7.08 -6.94
N ARG A 63 -2.41 7.37 -8.21
CA ARG A 63 -3.39 7.80 -9.20
C ARG A 63 -4.43 6.72 -9.47
N GLU A 64 -4.01 5.47 -9.57
CA GLU A 64 -4.89 4.33 -9.79
C GLU A 64 -5.80 4.09 -8.57
N SER A 65 -5.23 4.16 -7.37
CA SER A 65 -5.96 4.14 -6.10
C SER A 65 -7.02 5.25 -6.01
N ALA A 66 -6.68 6.47 -6.43
CA ALA A 66 -7.60 7.59 -6.46
C ALA A 66 -8.73 7.38 -7.49
N ASN A 67 -8.42 6.83 -8.67
CA ASN A 67 -9.42 6.50 -9.68
C ASN A 67 -10.43 5.46 -9.20
N LEU A 68 -10.00 4.50 -8.36
CA LEU A 68 -10.87 3.49 -7.77
C LEU A 68 -11.67 4.00 -6.55
N GLY A 69 -11.60 5.29 -6.23
CA GLY A 69 -12.38 5.88 -5.14
C GLY A 69 -11.67 5.91 -3.78
N CYS A 70 -10.35 5.68 -3.71
CA CYS A 70 -9.63 5.80 -2.45
C CYS A 70 -9.51 7.25 -2.01
N THR A 71 -10.26 7.64 -0.98
CA THR A 71 -10.15 8.97 -0.37
C THR A 71 -8.75 9.26 0.17
N ALA A 72 -8.03 8.25 0.66
CA ALA A 72 -6.66 8.39 1.13
C ALA A 72 -5.68 8.76 0.01
N ALA A 73 -5.86 8.21 -1.19
CA ALA A 73 -5.03 8.56 -2.34
C ALA A 73 -5.50 9.82 -3.06
N MET A 74 -6.80 10.17 -3.00
CA MET A 74 -7.32 11.44 -3.50
C MET A 74 -6.75 12.65 -2.76
N LEU A 75 -6.39 12.49 -1.49
CA LEU A 75 -5.71 13.52 -0.69
C LEU A 75 -4.21 13.61 -0.99
N PHE A 76 -3.63 12.65 -1.72
CA PHE A 76 -2.22 12.66 -2.08
C PHE A 76 -1.98 13.70 -3.18
N GLN A 77 -1.35 14.82 -2.83
CA GLN A 77 -0.80 15.78 -3.78
C GLN A 77 0.72 15.55 -3.90
N PRO A 78 1.28 15.45 -5.13
CA PRO A 78 2.70 15.17 -5.36
C PRO A 78 3.64 16.27 -4.88
#